data_AF-A0AA49JPH8-F1
#
_entry.id   AF-A0AA49JPH8-F1
#
_cell.length_a   1.000
_cell.length_b   1.000
_cell.length_c   1.000
_cell.angle_alpha   90.00
_cell.angle_beta   90.00
_cell.angle_gamma   90.00
#
_symmetry.space_group_name_H-M   'P 1'
#
loop_
_entity.id
_entity.type
_entity.pdbx_description
1 polymer ?
#
loop_
_entity_poly.entity_id
_entity_poly.type
_entity_poly.pdbx_seq_one_letter_code
_entity_poly.pdbx_strand_id
1 'polypeptide(L)' 'MFFPLKYVDIAKLSLEELHFLIGESNIQIASDILYNMGIKLVLVTLGQDGCYYKHSSGSGHIPAYRVNVVDTTGAGDA' A
#
# COMPACT_ATOMS: atom_id res chain seq x y z
N MET A 1 -12.27 -13.61 -3.98
CA MET A 1 -12.10 -13.34 -2.54
C MET A 1 -11.71 -11.88 -2.35
N PHE A 2 -12.63 -10.93 -2.61
CA PHE A 2 -12.37 -9.48 -2.47
C PHE A 2 -13.57 -8.72 -1.88
N PHE A 3 -14.47 -9.44 -1.21
CA PHE A 3 -15.75 -8.90 -0.75
C PHE A 3 -15.64 -7.65 0.14
N PRO A 4 -14.64 -7.48 1.03
CA PRO A 4 -14.52 -6.24 1.81
C PRO A 4 -13.94 -5.07 1.00
N LEU A 5 -13.09 -5.32 -0.01
CA LEU A 5 -12.38 -4.26 -0.75
C LEU A 5 -13.31 -3.35 -1.57
N LYS A 6 -14.47 -3.84 -2.00
CA LYS A 6 -15.48 -3.03 -2.72
C LYS A 6 -16.18 -1.98 -1.83
N TYR A 7 -15.95 -2.02 -0.51
CA TYR A 7 -16.60 -1.12 0.45
C TYR A 7 -15.64 -0.14 1.10
N VAL A 8 -14.37 -0.10 0.68
CA VAL A 8 -13.36 0.79 1.25
C VAL A 8 -12.95 1.86 0.24
N ASP A 9 -12.84 3.10 0.72
CA ASP A 9 -12.28 4.20 -0.07
C ASP A 9 -10.75 4.24 0.00
N ILE A 10 -10.17 3.73 1.09
CA ILE A 10 -8.73 3.74 1.37
C ILE A 10 -8.29 2.32 1.71
N ALA A 11 -7.23 1.86 1.05
CA ALA A 11 -6.55 0.62 1.38
C ALA A 11 -5.11 0.92 1.78
N LYS A 12 -4.69 0.44 2.95
CA LYS A 12 -3.30 0.46 3.41
C LYS A 12 -2.82 -0.97 3.59
N LEU A 13 -1.74 -1.31 2.90
CA LEU A 13 -1.19 -2.66 2.82
C LEU A 13 0.34 -2.56 2.95
N SER A 14 0.98 -3.64 3.38
CA SER A 14 2.40 -3.87 3.12
C SER A 14 2.61 -4.39 1.70
N LEU A 15 3.86 -4.36 1.22
CA LEU A 15 4.19 -4.96 -0.08
C LEU A 15 3.85 -6.46 -0.13
N GLU A 16 4.07 -7.17 0.98
CA GLU A 16 3.75 -8.60 1.09
C GLU A 16 2.24 -8.86 0.99
N GLU A 17 1.42 -8.09 1.71
CA GLU A 17 -0.04 -8.21 1.65
C GLU A 17 -0.59 -7.85 0.26
N LEU A 18 -0.03 -6.82 -0.38
CA LEU A 18 -0.41 -6.45 -1.75
C LEU A 18 -0.12 -7.59 -2.73
N HIS A 19 1.06 -8.19 -2.64
CA HIS A 19 1.44 -9.32 -3.48
C HIS A 19 0.56 -10.54 -3.21
N PHE A 20 0.30 -10.85 -1.94
CA PHE A 20 -0.57 -11.95 -1.54
C PHE A 20 -2.01 -11.79 -2.07
N LEU A 21 -2.56 -10.56 -2.02
CA LEU A 21 -3.92 -10.29 -2.46
C LEU A 21 -4.08 -10.28 -3.98
N ILE A 22 -3.10 -9.73 -4.71
CA ILE A 22 -3.23 -9.45 -6.14
C ILE A 22 -2.50 -10.46 -7.01
N GLY A 23 -1.47 -11.13 -6.49
CA GLY A 23 -0.63 -12.07 -7.24
C GLY A 23 0.32 -11.40 -8.24
N GLU A 24 0.43 -10.07 -8.20
CA GLU A 24 1.31 -9.27 -9.05
C GLU A 24 2.50 -8.77 -8.24
N SER A 25 3.70 -8.79 -8.83
CA SER A 25 4.95 -8.39 -8.16
C SER A 25 5.29 -6.92 -8.40
N ASN A 26 4.80 -6.34 -9.49
CA ASN A 26 4.97 -4.93 -9.77
C ASN A 26 4.00 -4.10 -8.92
N ILE A 27 4.55 -3.33 -7.98
CA ILE A 27 3.79 -2.49 -7.05
C ILE A 27 2.86 -1.48 -7.75
N GLN A 28 3.27 -0.95 -8.90
CA GLN A 28 2.47 0.01 -9.66
C GLN A 28 1.26 -0.68 -10.29
N ILE A 29 1.48 -1.83 -10.96
CA ILE A 29 0.40 -2.61 -11.58
C ILE A 29 -0.57 -3.12 -10.50
N ALA A 30 -0.05 -3.65 -9.39
CA ALA A 30 -0.88 -4.16 -8.30
C ALA A 30 -1.72 -3.05 -7.63
N SER A 31 -1.14 -1.86 -7.44
CA SER A 31 -1.87 -0.70 -6.92
C SER A 31 -2.92 -0.17 -7.90
N ASP A 32 -2.63 -0.22 -9.22
CA ASP A 32 -3.59 0.15 -10.27
C ASP A 32 -4.80 -0.79 -10.30
N ILE A 33 -4.60 -2.10 -10.06
CA ILE A 33 -5.71 -3.05 -9.95
C ILE A 33 -6.65 -2.66 -8.81
N LEU A 34 -6.11 -2.39 -7.61
CA LEU A 34 -6.91 -1.96 -6.45
C LEU A 34 -7.64 -0.63 -6.72
N TYR A 35 -6.94 0.33 -7.33
CA TYR A 35 -7.55 1.61 -7.70
C TYR A 35 -8.71 1.42 -8.69
N ASN A 36 -8.53 0.58 -9.71
CA ASN A 36 -9.55 0.27 -10.71
C ASN A 36 -10.72 -0.55 -10.15
N MET A 37 -10.57 -1.16 -8.96
CA MET A 37 -11.66 -1.80 -8.21
C MET A 37 -12.53 -0.79 -7.44
N GLY A 38 -12.21 0.51 -7.50
CA GLY A 38 -12.99 1.60 -6.88
C GLY A 38 -12.35 2.21 -5.63
N ILE A 39 -11.18 1.71 -5.21
CA ILE A 39 -10.44 2.28 -4.08
C ILE A 39 -9.83 3.61 -4.51
N LYS A 40 -10.08 4.68 -3.75
CA LYS A 40 -9.67 6.05 -4.11
C LYS A 40 -8.23 6.36 -3.73
N LEU A 41 -7.73 5.71 -2.68
CA LEU A 41 -6.36 5.85 -2.19
C LEU A 41 -5.79 4.48 -1.80
N VAL A 42 -4.69 4.09 -2.43
CA VAL A 42 -3.91 2.91 -2.07
C VAL A 42 -2.58 3.38 -1.48
N LEU A 43 -2.24 2.86 -0.30
CA LEU A 43 -0.98 3.09 0.40
C LEU A 43 -0.28 1.75 0.59
N VAL A 44 0.98 1.68 0.19
CA VAL A 44 1.81 0.47 0.28
C VAL A 44 3.05 0.78 1.09
N THR A 45 3.14 0.27 2.31
CA THR A 45 4.30 0.50 3.18
C THR A 45 5.47 -0.41 2.78
N LEU A 46 6.65 0.19 2.66
CA LEU A 46 7.91 -0.44 2.26
C LEU A 46 8.92 -0.47 3.42
N GLY A 47 8.43 -0.39 4.66
CA GLY A 47 9.27 -0.33 5.86
C GLY A 47 10.20 0.88 5.83
N GLN A 48 11.51 0.62 5.95
CA GLN A 48 12.55 1.67 5.93
C GLN A 48 12.67 2.40 4.59
N ASP A 49 12.14 1.84 3.51
CA ASP A 49 12.20 2.49 2.21
C ASP A 49 11.11 3.56 2.07
N GLY A 50 10.05 3.50 2.87
CA GLY A 50 8.98 4.50 2.91
C GLY A 50 7.63 3.95 2.51
N CYS A 51 6.91 4.68 1.66
CA CYS A 51 5.55 4.34 1.24
C CYS A 51 5.35 4.67 -0.24
N TYR A 52 4.77 3.73 -0.98
CA TYR A 52 4.24 3.99 -2.31
C TYR A 52 2.76 4.33 -2.21
N TYR A 53 2.29 5.29 -3.02
CA TYR A 53 0.88 5.70 -3.04
C TYR A 53 0.30 5.67 -4.45
N LYS A 54 -1.02 5.48 -4.53
CA LYS A 54 -1.83 5.66 -5.75
C LYS A 54 -3.15 6.36 -5.42
N HIS A 55 -3.46 7.43 -6.14
CA HIS A 55 -4.75 8.12 -6.10
C HIS A 55 -5.05 8.80 -7.45
N SER A 56 -6.12 9.60 -7.50
CA SER A 56 -6.61 10.26 -8.72
C SER A 56 -5.63 11.22 -9.39
N SER A 57 -4.71 11.83 -8.65
CA SER A 57 -3.71 12.77 -9.22
C SER A 57 -2.40 12.07 -9.62
N GLY A 58 -2.29 10.77 -9.39
CA GLY A 58 -1.12 9.97 -9.78
C GLY A 58 -0.67 8.99 -8.72
N SER A 59 0.58 8.54 -8.88
CA SER A 59 1.26 7.66 -7.96
C SER A 59 2.70 8.11 -7.76
N GLY A 60 3.32 7.65 -6.68
CA GLY A 60 4.68 8.02 -6.35
C GLY A 60 5.20 7.31 -5.12
N HIS A 61 6.43 7.63 -4.76
CA HIS A 61 7.12 7.09 -3.61
C HIS A 61 7.53 8.21 -2.65
N ILE A 62 7.19 8.06 -1.37
CA ILE A 62 7.60 8.96 -0.31
C ILE A 62 8.61 8.21 0.57
N PRO A 63 9.87 8.69 0.68
CA PRO A 63 10.88 8.01 1.48
C PRO A 63 10.54 8.06 2.98
N ALA A 64 10.94 7.03 3.72
CA ALA A 64 10.82 7.04 5.18
C ALA A 64 11.76 8.08 5.80
N TYR A 65 11.38 8.60 6.97
CA TYR A 65 12.33 9.28 7.83
C TYR A 65 13.32 8.26 8.40
N ARG A 66 14.63 8.51 8.24
CA ARG A 66 15.66 7.65 8.82
C ARG A 66 15.67 7.81 10.33
N VAL A 67 15.31 6.75 11.03
CA VAL A 67 15.34 6.65 12.48
C VAL A 67 16.07 5.37 12.89
N ASN A 68 16.66 5.35 14.08
CA ASN A 68 17.19 4.11 14.64
C ASN A 68 16.01 3.23 15.08
N VAL A 69 15.73 2.20 14.29
CA VAL A 69 14.64 1.26 14.56
C VAL A 69 15.03 0.36 15.73
N VAL A 70 14.26 0.43 16.82
CA VAL A 70 14.44 -0.42 18.01
C VAL A 70 13.44 -1.59 18.00
N ASP A 71 12.22 -1.34 17.49
CA ASP A 71 11.14 -2.31 17.31
C ASP A 71 10.26 -1.86 16.14
N THR A 72 9.74 -2.80 15.34
CA THR A 72 8.86 -2.55 14.18
C THR A 72 7.40 -2.93 14.46
N THR A 73 7.10 -3.50 15.64
CA THR A 73 5.74 -3.91 16.02
C THR A 73 4.80 -2.71 16.04
N GLY A 74 3.70 -2.78 15.29
CA GLY A 74 2.67 -1.72 15.24
C GLY A 74 3.02 -0.51 14.36
N ALA A 75 4.20 -0.46 13.72
CA ALA A 75 4.58 0.66 12.85
C ALA A 75 3.64 0.88 11.65
N GLY A 76 2.88 -0.15 11.28
CA GLY A 76 1.85 -0.04 10.25
C GLY A 76 0.53 0.55 10.72
N ASP A 77 0.20 0.46 12.01
CA ASP A 77 -1.10 0.86 12.56
C ASP A 77 -1.05 2.20 13.30
N ALA A 78 0.15 2.69 13.58
CA ALA A 78 0.44 3.96 14.25
C ALA A 78 0.25 5.19 13.35
#